data_AF-A0A7C9RSG0-F1
#
_entry.id   AF-A0A7C9RSG0-F1
#
_cell.length_a   1.000
_cell.length_b   1.000
_cell.length_c   1.000
_cell.angle_alpha   90.00
_cell.angle_beta   90.00
_cell.angle_gamma   90.00
#
_symmetry.space_group_name_H-M   'P 1'
#
loop_
_entity.id
_entity.type
_entity.pdbx_description
1 polymer ?
#
loop_
_entity_poly.entity_id
_entity_poly.type
_entity_poly.pdbx_seq_one_letter_code
_entity_poly.pdbx_strand_id
1 'polypeptide(L)'
;MSKTSARLLAAGAALLSLTAAPAANAAEQPESTVAAYIFSNGTTTHGIYTEQGDLTAPYIASGYTAVHPGWDVRLSDETYGAGLPRQDFRASASATSTSASAGTSGFISLVDGDSRDVPFAVLKLGNRGVSCTVDGPLFTGGSGSPRLWLRQHAGELYEVTSLEGTTSAVVADEATGTRTPTTVKVNSITTTALAAAYPQFAKYDGRAKSGASGYELEITQKGKTFRVLAGTSAASC
;
A
#
# COMPACT_ATOMS: atom_id res chain seq x y z
N MET A 1 53.18 -66.41 -28.88
CA MET A 1 51.93 -67.18 -29.02
C MET A 1 51.33 -67.40 -27.64
N SER A 2 50.27 -66.70 -27.29
CA SER A 2 49.36 -67.13 -26.23
C SER A 2 47.98 -66.56 -26.52
N LYS A 3 46.99 -67.43 -26.43
CA LYS A 3 45.61 -67.26 -26.87
C LYS A 3 44.72 -67.35 -25.62
N THR A 4 43.73 -66.46 -25.57
CA THR A 4 42.38 -66.63 -24.98
C THR A 4 42.26 -66.73 -23.45
N SER A 5 41.54 -65.79 -22.83
CA SER A 5 40.12 -65.99 -22.46
C SER A 5 39.57 -64.85 -21.61
N ALA A 6 38.40 -64.36 -22.01
CA ALA A 6 37.59 -63.37 -21.32
C ALA A 6 36.93 -63.97 -20.06
N ARG A 7 36.77 -63.15 -19.01
CA ARG A 7 35.68 -63.28 -18.03
C ARG A 7 35.13 -61.89 -17.75
N LEU A 8 33.90 -61.66 -18.20
CA LEU A 8 33.05 -60.56 -17.75
C LEU A 8 32.68 -60.78 -16.29
N LEU A 9 32.85 -59.76 -15.47
CA LEU A 9 32.17 -59.61 -14.17
C LEU A 9 31.48 -58.25 -14.20
N ALA A 10 30.16 -58.29 -14.43
CA ALA A 10 29.28 -57.15 -14.28
C ALA A 10 29.04 -56.92 -12.78
N ALA A 11 29.53 -55.80 -12.26
CA ALA A 11 29.16 -55.30 -10.93
C ALA A 11 27.95 -54.39 -11.10
N GLY A 12 26.79 -54.84 -10.65
CA GLY A 12 25.56 -54.06 -10.62
C GLY A 12 25.70 -52.89 -9.65
N ALA A 13 25.65 -51.66 -10.17
CA ALA A 13 25.44 -50.47 -9.37
C ALA A 13 23.97 -50.44 -8.93
N ALA A 14 23.72 -50.74 -7.65
CA ALA A 14 22.43 -50.45 -7.03
C ALA A 14 22.29 -48.92 -6.95
N LEU A 15 21.47 -48.36 -7.83
CA LEU A 15 20.95 -47.00 -7.70
C LEU A 15 20.07 -46.96 -6.45
N LEU A 16 20.64 -46.48 -5.35
CA LEU A 16 19.86 -45.97 -4.23
C LEU A 16 19.11 -44.73 -4.73
N SER A 17 17.83 -44.92 -5.02
CA SER A 17 16.86 -43.85 -5.21
C SER A 17 16.74 -43.08 -3.90
N LEU A 18 17.62 -42.10 -3.68
CA LEU A 18 17.38 -41.02 -2.73
C LEU A 18 16.22 -40.20 -3.29
N THR A 19 15.00 -40.60 -2.97
CA THR A 19 13.86 -39.69 -3.05
C THR A 19 14.14 -38.61 -2.02
N ALA A 20 14.72 -37.50 -2.47
CA ALA A 20 14.72 -36.27 -1.69
C ALA A 20 13.27 -36.01 -1.31
N ALA A 21 12.96 -36.11 -0.02
CA ALA A 21 11.72 -35.57 0.50
C ALA A 21 11.63 -34.11 0.01
N PRO A 22 10.45 -33.63 -0.42
CA PRO A 22 10.30 -32.20 -0.70
C PRO A 22 10.84 -31.47 0.52
N ALA A 23 11.82 -30.57 0.29
CA ALA A 23 12.31 -29.70 1.34
C ALA A 23 11.06 -29.12 2.01
N ALA A 24 10.89 -29.39 3.30
CA ALA A 24 9.86 -28.70 4.08
C ALA A 24 10.06 -27.22 3.77
N ASN A 25 9.08 -26.60 3.11
CA ASN A 25 9.14 -25.17 2.81
C ASN A 25 9.50 -24.50 4.14
N ALA A 26 10.69 -23.91 4.20
CA ALA A 26 11.13 -23.21 5.40
C ALA A 26 10.00 -22.23 5.74
N ALA A 27 9.52 -22.25 6.99
CA ALA A 27 8.48 -21.33 7.42
C ALA A 27 8.94 -19.92 7.04
N GLU A 28 8.11 -19.22 6.26
CA GLU A 28 8.45 -17.87 5.83
C GLU A 28 8.67 -17.01 7.07
N GLN A 29 9.80 -16.31 7.11
CA GLN A 29 10.14 -15.49 8.27
C GLN A 29 9.08 -14.40 8.46
N PRO A 30 8.70 -14.08 9.71
CA PRO A 30 7.77 -12.99 9.94
C PRO A 30 8.28 -11.69 9.34
N GLU A 31 7.40 -10.99 8.62
CA GLU A 31 7.74 -9.73 7.99
C GLU A 31 6.52 -8.83 7.87
N SER A 32 6.76 -7.52 7.83
CA SER A 32 5.71 -6.52 7.74
C SER A 32 6.16 -5.34 6.88
N THR A 33 5.19 -4.80 6.14
CA THR A 33 5.36 -3.65 5.26
C THR A 33 4.26 -2.66 5.58
N VAL A 34 4.63 -1.37 5.63
CA VAL A 34 3.67 -0.28 5.69
C VAL A 34 3.94 0.71 4.56
N ALA A 35 2.88 1.21 3.95
CA ALA A 35 2.92 2.28 2.99
C ALA A 35 2.18 3.49 3.56
N ALA A 36 2.87 4.62 3.58
CA ALA A 36 2.24 5.91 3.73
C ALA A 36 1.28 6.17 2.57
N TYR A 37 1.84 6.16 1.37
CA TYR A 37 1.09 6.13 0.14
C TYR A 37 1.87 5.43 -0.97
N ILE A 38 1.16 4.89 -1.96
CA ILE A 38 1.74 4.47 -3.24
C ILE A 38 0.82 4.95 -4.36
N PHE A 39 1.30 5.89 -5.15
CA PHE A 39 0.67 6.31 -6.39
C PHE A 39 0.96 5.32 -7.52
N SER A 40 -0.04 5.06 -8.36
CA SER A 40 0.08 4.32 -9.61
C SER A 40 -0.80 4.93 -10.70
N ASN A 41 -0.26 5.05 -11.90
CA ASN A 41 -1.01 5.36 -13.12
C ASN A 41 -1.09 4.17 -14.10
N GLY A 42 -0.80 2.95 -13.61
CA GLY A 42 -0.75 1.72 -14.39
C GLY A 42 0.58 1.47 -15.12
N THR A 43 1.44 2.47 -15.25
CA THR A 43 2.77 2.33 -15.90
C THR A 43 3.93 2.69 -14.98
N THR A 44 3.70 3.65 -14.08
CA THR A 44 4.69 4.14 -13.11
C THR A 44 4.10 4.03 -11.71
N THR A 45 4.96 3.70 -10.75
CA THR A 45 4.63 3.70 -9.33
C THR A 45 5.61 4.58 -8.58
N HIS A 46 5.10 5.35 -7.63
CA HIS A 46 5.91 6.19 -6.75
C HIS A 46 5.23 6.28 -5.40
N GLY A 47 5.98 6.21 -4.31
CA GLY A 47 5.38 6.12 -3.00
C GLY A 47 6.40 6.08 -1.89
N ILE A 48 5.90 6.24 -0.67
CA ILE A 48 6.67 6.17 0.55
C ILE A 48 6.18 4.95 1.31
N TYR A 49 7.06 3.98 1.45
CA TYR A 49 6.80 2.74 2.14
C TYR A 49 8.08 2.28 2.83
N THR A 50 7.92 1.40 3.81
CA THR A 50 9.05 0.81 4.51
C THR A 50 8.70 -0.61 4.91
N GLU A 51 9.72 -1.46 4.90
CA GLU A 51 9.65 -2.80 5.46
C GLU A 51 10.27 -2.73 6.86
N GLN A 52 9.52 -3.13 7.87
CA GLN A 52 9.99 -3.15 9.27
C GLN A 52 10.57 -1.80 9.75
N GLY A 53 9.97 -0.68 9.32
CA GLY A 53 10.41 0.67 9.68
C GLY A 53 9.26 1.57 10.15
N ASP A 54 9.62 2.78 10.58
CA ASP A 54 8.69 3.80 11.06
C ASP A 54 8.68 5.01 10.10
N LEU A 55 7.49 5.34 9.61
CA LEU A 55 7.20 6.53 8.80
C LEU A 55 6.43 7.58 9.61
N THR A 56 6.36 7.44 10.94
CA THR A 56 5.77 8.41 11.84
C THR A 56 6.68 9.62 11.93
N ALA A 57 6.40 10.62 11.10
CA ALA A 57 7.05 11.92 11.13
C ALA A 57 6.02 13.00 10.79
N PRO A 58 6.12 14.20 11.39
CA PRO A 58 5.09 15.22 11.26
C PRO A 58 4.97 15.84 9.86
N TYR A 59 5.96 15.64 8.98
CA TYR A 59 5.99 16.27 7.66
C TYR A 59 6.57 15.33 6.60
N ILE A 60 5.68 14.66 5.87
CA ILE A 60 6.04 13.92 4.67
C ILE A 60 5.18 14.47 3.53
N ALA A 61 5.86 14.99 2.51
CA ALA A 61 5.28 15.50 1.28
C ALA A 61 6.04 14.92 0.09
N SER A 62 5.32 14.58 -0.98
CA SER A 62 5.96 14.09 -2.20
C SER A 62 6.57 15.21 -3.05
N GLY A 63 6.08 16.44 -2.87
CA GLY A 63 6.25 17.54 -3.81
C GLY A 63 5.42 17.33 -5.09
N TYR A 64 5.35 18.37 -5.92
CA TYR A 64 4.79 18.29 -7.27
C TYR A 64 5.76 17.51 -8.17
N THR A 65 5.31 16.37 -8.67
CA THR A 65 6.14 15.51 -9.54
C THR A 65 5.47 15.32 -10.89
N ALA A 66 6.23 15.03 -11.94
CA ALA A 66 5.64 14.63 -13.22
C ALA A 66 4.93 13.25 -13.16
N VAL A 67 5.19 12.48 -12.09
CA VAL A 67 4.57 11.17 -11.84
C VAL A 67 3.14 11.34 -11.32
N HIS A 68 2.94 12.25 -10.36
CA HIS A 68 1.63 12.63 -9.84
C HIS A 68 1.12 13.80 -10.68
N PRO A 69 0.17 13.64 -11.60
CA PRO A 69 -0.12 14.56 -12.73
C PRO A 69 -0.47 16.01 -12.30
N GLY A 70 0.54 16.78 -11.87
CA GLY A 70 0.40 18.08 -11.22
C GLY A 70 -0.07 18.01 -9.75
N TRP A 71 0.20 16.93 -9.01
CA TRP A 71 -0.22 16.79 -7.61
C TRP A 71 0.94 16.64 -6.63
N ASP A 72 0.72 17.11 -5.41
CA ASP A 72 1.51 16.85 -4.21
C ASP A 72 0.70 15.98 -3.24
N VAL A 73 1.34 14.96 -2.66
CA VAL A 73 0.76 14.08 -1.64
C VAL A 73 1.35 14.46 -0.29
N ARG A 74 0.51 14.93 0.63
CA ARG A 74 0.89 15.36 1.98
C ARG A 74 0.30 14.42 3.03
N LEU A 75 1.09 14.08 4.05
CA LEU A 75 0.67 13.20 5.15
C LEU A 75 0.31 13.97 6.44
N SER A 76 0.41 15.29 6.45
CA SER A 76 0.00 16.12 7.58
C SER A 76 -0.31 17.52 7.09
N ASP A 77 -1.52 17.99 7.38
CA ASP A 77 -2.01 19.31 6.96
C ASP A 77 -2.05 20.32 8.12
N GLU A 78 -1.38 20.02 9.24
CA GLU A 78 -1.49 20.80 10.48
C GLU A 78 -1.16 22.30 10.33
N THR A 79 -0.45 22.68 9.27
CA THR A 79 0.00 24.06 9.00
C THR A 79 -0.74 24.79 7.88
N TYR A 80 -1.63 24.13 7.12
CA TYR A 80 -2.04 24.65 5.79
C TYR A 80 -3.42 25.33 5.71
N GLY A 81 -4.24 25.34 6.77
CA GLY A 81 -5.48 26.13 6.74
C GLY A 81 -6.37 26.03 7.98
N ALA A 82 -7.12 27.09 8.25
CA ALA A 82 -8.18 27.06 9.25
C ALA A 82 -9.29 26.10 8.82
N GLY A 83 -9.67 25.15 9.69
CA GLY A 83 -10.74 24.18 9.43
C GLY A 83 -10.29 22.80 8.94
N LEU A 84 -9.00 22.57 8.70
CA LEU A 84 -8.47 21.24 8.40
C LEU A 84 -8.33 20.39 9.67
N PRO A 85 -8.63 19.08 9.61
CA PRO A 85 -8.39 18.18 10.72
C PRO A 85 -6.91 18.10 11.09
N ARG A 86 -6.58 18.26 12.38
CA ARG A 86 -5.22 18.14 12.92
C ARG A 86 -5.00 16.72 13.43
N GLN A 87 -4.33 15.88 12.65
CA GLN A 87 -3.84 14.60 13.15
C GLN A 87 -2.58 14.21 12.38
N ASP A 88 -1.51 13.95 13.12
CA ASP A 88 -0.30 13.34 12.59
C ASP A 88 -0.61 12.04 11.86
N PHE A 89 0.01 11.87 10.69
CA PHE A 89 0.09 10.56 10.08
C PHE A 89 1.06 9.67 10.84
N ARG A 90 0.62 8.43 11.07
CA ARG A 90 1.37 7.39 11.74
C ARG A 90 1.35 6.16 10.86
N ALA A 91 2.52 5.61 10.60
CA ALA A 91 2.66 4.37 9.88
C ALA A 91 3.93 3.68 10.35
N SER A 92 3.80 2.48 10.89
CA SER A 92 4.95 1.73 11.38
C SER A 92 4.77 0.26 11.05
N ALA A 93 5.87 -0.39 10.70
CA ALA A 93 6.01 -1.82 10.51
C ALA A 93 7.14 -2.33 11.41
N SER A 94 6.98 -3.51 11.99
CA SER A 94 7.99 -4.19 12.79
C SER A 94 7.89 -5.69 12.62
N ALA A 95 9.02 -6.39 12.69
CA ALA A 95 9.04 -7.83 12.74
C ALA A 95 10.16 -8.32 13.67
N THR A 96 9.96 -9.52 14.21
CA THR A 96 10.94 -10.30 14.97
C THR A 96 10.99 -11.70 14.36
N SER A 97 11.84 -12.57 14.89
CA SER A 97 11.85 -13.99 14.49
C SER A 97 10.54 -14.73 14.74
N THR A 98 9.62 -14.18 15.55
CA THR A 98 8.39 -14.88 15.97
C THR A 98 7.11 -14.08 15.75
N SER A 99 7.20 -12.82 15.31
CA SER A 99 6.05 -11.94 15.19
C SER A 99 6.24 -10.86 14.12
N ALA A 100 5.14 -10.39 13.54
CA ALA A 100 5.14 -9.24 12.66
C ALA A 100 3.92 -8.36 12.95
N SER A 101 4.08 -7.04 12.83
CA SER A 101 3.01 -6.07 13.03
C SER A 101 3.21 -4.86 12.12
N ALA A 102 2.14 -4.37 11.50
CA ALA A 102 2.09 -3.11 10.80
C ALA A 102 0.79 -2.36 11.12
N GLY A 103 0.85 -1.04 11.20
CA GLY A 103 -0.34 -0.22 11.45
C GLY A 103 -0.23 1.19 10.90
N THR A 104 -1.39 1.78 10.60
CA THR A 104 -1.56 3.10 9.99
C THR A 104 -2.70 3.89 10.61
N SER A 105 -2.55 5.22 10.65
CA SER A 105 -3.62 6.17 11.00
C SER A 105 -3.25 7.59 10.57
N GLY A 106 -4.21 8.51 10.56
CA GLY A 106 -3.97 9.94 10.28
C GLY A 106 -4.62 10.40 8.99
N PHE A 107 -3.96 11.31 8.27
CA PHE A 107 -4.49 11.92 7.05
C PHE A 107 -3.59 11.72 5.84
N ILE A 108 -4.22 11.73 4.67
CA ILE A 108 -3.54 11.92 3.40
C ILE A 108 -4.28 12.99 2.63
N SER A 109 -3.53 13.95 2.11
CA SER A 109 -4.06 15.09 1.38
C SER A 109 -3.41 15.17 0.01
N LEU A 110 -4.25 15.38 -1.00
CA LEU A 110 -3.84 15.52 -2.38
C LEU A 110 -4.05 16.97 -2.77
N VAL A 111 -2.95 17.65 -3.07
CA VAL A 111 -2.91 19.07 -3.42
C VAL A 111 -2.57 19.18 -4.89
N ASP A 112 -3.25 20.09 -5.58
CA ASP A 112 -2.95 20.47 -6.96
C ASP A 112 -2.47 21.93 -7.00
N GLY A 113 -2.10 22.43 -8.18
CA GLY A 113 -1.62 23.80 -8.35
C GLY A 113 -2.65 24.92 -8.16
N ASP A 114 -3.72 24.73 -7.37
CA ASP A 114 -4.61 25.83 -6.97
C ASP A 114 -3.84 26.82 -6.09
N SER A 115 -3.90 28.11 -6.42
CA SER A 115 -3.13 29.16 -5.76
C SER A 115 -3.46 29.38 -4.28
N ARG A 116 -4.56 28.80 -3.79
CA ARG A 116 -4.94 28.86 -2.37
C ARG A 116 -4.32 27.73 -1.55
N ASP A 117 -3.64 26.78 -2.19
CA ASP A 117 -3.01 25.61 -1.56
C ASP A 117 -3.98 24.75 -0.72
N VAL A 118 -5.28 24.82 -1.03
CA VAL A 118 -6.31 23.97 -0.42
C VAL A 118 -6.26 22.61 -1.10
N PRO A 119 -6.11 21.48 -0.39
CA PRO A 119 -6.13 20.15 -1.03
C PRO A 119 -7.40 19.94 -1.84
N PHE A 120 -7.33 19.25 -2.98
CA PHE A 120 -8.53 18.87 -3.73
C PHE A 120 -9.22 17.64 -3.13
N ALA A 121 -8.47 16.79 -2.43
CA ALA A 121 -8.98 15.64 -1.70
C ALA A 121 -8.21 15.43 -0.39
N VAL A 122 -8.92 15.10 0.69
CA VAL A 122 -8.35 14.74 1.99
C VAL A 122 -9.02 13.47 2.48
N LEU A 123 -8.25 12.43 2.79
CA LEU A 123 -8.73 11.19 3.39
C LEU A 123 -8.26 11.09 4.84
N LYS A 124 -9.20 11.11 5.78
CA LYS A 124 -8.94 10.64 7.15
C LYS A 124 -8.97 9.12 7.13
N LEU A 125 -7.86 8.54 7.56
CA LEU A 125 -7.75 7.12 7.80
C LEU A 125 -8.34 6.78 9.17
N GLY A 126 -9.09 5.69 9.25
CA GLY A 126 -9.26 5.02 10.54
C GLY A 126 -7.91 4.48 11.03
N ASN A 127 -7.82 4.14 12.31
CA ASN A 127 -6.70 3.32 12.78
C ASN A 127 -6.86 1.92 12.16
N ARG A 128 -5.84 1.42 11.47
CA ARG A 128 -5.82 0.11 10.83
C ARG A 128 -4.52 -0.59 11.19
N GLY A 129 -4.59 -1.90 11.41
CA GLY A 129 -3.43 -2.70 11.75
C GLY A 129 -3.57 -4.16 11.40
N VAL A 130 -2.43 -4.78 11.17
CA VAL A 130 -2.28 -6.21 10.94
C VAL A 130 -1.15 -6.69 11.85
N SER A 131 -1.38 -7.75 12.60
CA SER A 131 -0.34 -8.38 13.41
C SER A 131 -0.50 -9.89 13.49
N CYS A 132 0.60 -10.60 13.65
CA CYS A 132 0.63 -12.04 13.81
C CYS A 132 1.81 -12.46 14.70
N THR A 133 1.73 -13.68 15.20
CA THR A 133 2.86 -14.41 15.80
C THR A 133 2.91 -15.80 15.15
N VAL A 134 4.08 -16.45 15.06
CA VAL A 134 4.23 -17.76 14.40
C VAL A 134 3.29 -18.82 14.98
N ASP A 135 3.04 -18.81 16.29
CA ASP A 135 2.19 -19.80 16.96
C ASP A 135 0.75 -19.30 17.25
N GLY A 136 0.50 -17.99 17.16
CA GLY A 136 -0.81 -17.40 17.50
C GLY A 136 -1.72 -17.13 16.29
N PRO A 137 -2.84 -16.42 16.45
CA PRO A 137 -3.69 -16.06 15.32
C PRO A 137 -3.13 -14.86 14.54
N LEU A 138 -3.63 -14.68 13.32
CA LEU A 138 -3.55 -13.42 12.59
C LEU A 138 -4.64 -12.47 13.12
N PHE A 139 -4.27 -11.24 13.41
CA PHE A 139 -5.19 -10.17 13.75
C PHE A 139 -5.18 -9.11 12.68
N THR A 140 -6.35 -8.84 12.11
CA THR A 140 -6.63 -7.66 11.28
C THR A 140 -7.67 -6.84 12.03
N GLY A 141 -7.37 -5.57 12.29
CA GLY A 141 -8.20 -4.78 13.20
C GLY A 141 -7.97 -3.29 13.08
N GLY A 142 -8.82 -2.53 13.76
CA GLY A 142 -8.79 -1.09 13.67
C GLY A 142 -9.98 -0.42 14.34
N SER A 143 -9.97 0.91 14.34
CA SER A 143 -11.08 1.73 14.82
C SER A 143 -11.27 2.95 13.94
N GLY A 144 -12.46 3.53 13.98
CA GLY A 144 -12.83 4.69 13.16
C GLY A 144 -13.10 4.33 11.70
N SER A 145 -14.15 4.94 11.14
CA SER A 145 -14.44 4.87 9.71
C SER A 145 -13.58 5.87 8.95
N PRO A 146 -13.18 5.56 7.71
CA PRO A 146 -12.55 6.55 6.85
C PRO A 146 -13.53 7.70 6.62
N ARG A 147 -13.00 8.91 6.44
CA ARG A 147 -13.78 10.10 6.09
C ARG A 147 -13.07 10.80 4.93
N LEU A 148 -13.83 11.24 3.94
CA LEU A 148 -13.29 11.90 2.75
C LEU A 148 -13.81 13.33 2.71
N TRP A 149 -12.92 14.29 2.46
CA TRP A 149 -13.29 15.65 2.10
C TRP A 149 -12.83 15.92 0.69
N LEU A 150 -13.67 16.59 -0.08
CA LEU A 150 -13.35 16.99 -1.44
C LEU A 150 -13.57 18.50 -1.59
N ARG A 151 -12.67 19.12 -2.34
CA ARG A 151 -12.74 20.57 -2.60
C ARG A 151 -13.81 20.82 -3.64
N GLN A 152 -14.70 21.77 -3.34
CA GLN A 152 -15.78 22.19 -4.21
C GLN A 152 -15.42 23.44 -5.01
N HIS A 153 -16.33 23.89 -5.88
CA HIS A 153 -16.13 25.05 -6.77
C HIS A 153 -15.78 26.37 -6.05
N ALA A 154 -16.25 26.55 -4.81
CA ALA A 154 -15.91 27.69 -3.95
C ALA A 154 -14.47 27.62 -3.39
N GLY A 155 -13.82 26.46 -3.48
CA GLY A 155 -12.48 26.18 -2.94
C GLY A 155 -12.44 25.85 -1.47
N GLU A 156 -13.57 25.51 -0.88
CA GLU A 156 -13.66 24.94 0.46
C GLU A 156 -13.76 23.42 0.38
N LEU A 157 -13.33 22.75 1.45
CA LEU A 157 -13.43 21.31 1.61
C LEU A 157 -14.75 20.93 2.26
N TYR A 158 -15.45 19.99 1.65
CA TYR A 158 -16.71 19.45 2.16
C TYR A 158 -16.56 17.97 2.44
N GLU A 159 -17.02 17.56 3.61
CA GLU A 159 -17.08 16.15 3.95
C GLU A 159 -18.10 15.44 3.07
N VAL A 160 -17.66 14.34 2.48
CA VAL A 160 -18.49 13.45 1.69
C VAL A 160 -19.26 12.53 2.64
N THR A 161 -20.59 12.54 2.53
CA THR A 161 -21.47 11.73 3.38
C THR A 161 -21.55 10.25 2.96
N SER A 162 -21.14 9.90 1.74
CA SER A 162 -21.07 8.52 1.23
C SER A 162 -19.77 8.28 0.47
N LEU A 163 -19.01 7.24 0.84
CA LEU A 163 -17.74 6.91 0.17
C LEU A 163 -17.92 6.08 -1.11
N GLU A 164 -19.15 5.63 -1.39
CA GLU A 164 -19.47 4.92 -2.63
C GLU A 164 -19.73 5.89 -3.77
N GLY A 165 -18.89 5.85 -4.82
CA GLY A 165 -19.19 6.49 -6.11
C GLY A 165 -19.18 8.03 -6.13
N THR A 166 -18.52 8.68 -5.16
CA THR A 166 -18.62 10.14 -5.03
C THR A 166 -17.79 10.91 -6.05
N THR A 167 -18.42 11.94 -6.62
CA THR A 167 -17.87 12.85 -7.62
C THR A 167 -17.77 14.24 -7.02
N SER A 168 -16.58 14.84 -7.05
CA SER A 168 -16.38 16.26 -6.69
C SER A 168 -15.38 16.89 -7.63
N ALA A 169 -15.89 17.83 -8.43
CA ALA A 169 -15.11 18.76 -9.23
C ALA A 169 -14.38 19.73 -8.26
N VAL A 170 -13.11 20.06 -8.40
CA VAL A 170 -12.37 20.48 -9.58
C VAL A 170 -10.88 20.44 -9.24
N VAL A 171 -10.06 19.86 -10.11
CA VAL A 171 -8.60 20.09 -10.08
C VAL A 171 -8.23 21.28 -10.95
N ALA A 172 -7.45 22.21 -10.41
CA ALA A 172 -6.83 23.29 -11.15
C ALA A 172 -5.63 22.72 -11.90
N ASP A 173 -5.71 22.69 -13.22
CA ASP A 173 -4.54 22.47 -14.05
C ASP A 173 -3.68 23.75 -14.00
N GLU A 174 -2.57 23.70 -13.26
CA GLU A 174 -1.67 24.83 -13.01
C GLU A 174 -1.19 25.48 -14.32
N ALA A 175 -1.06 24.71 -15.41
CA ALA A 175 -0.58 25.20 -16.69
C ALA A 175 -1.63 26.00 -17.48
N THR A 176 -2.92 25.82 -17.19
CA THR A 176 -4.00 26.41 -18.00
C THR A 176 -5.02 27.20 -17.17
N GLY A 177 -4.95 27.15 -15.84
CA GLY A 177 -5.99 27.68 -14.95
C GLY A 177 -7.35 27.00 -15.13
N THR A 178 -7.41 25.91 -15.90
CA THR A 178 -8.66 25.26 -16.30
C THR A 178 -9.09 24.26 -15.25
N ARG A 179 -10.35 24.38 -14.87
CA ARG A 179 -11.02 23.54 -13.89
C ARG A 179 -11.34 22.17 -14.51
N THR A 180 -10.73 21.11 -14.00
CA THR A 180 -10.88 19.73 -14.49
C THR A 180 -11.86 18.93 -13.63
N PRO A 181 -12.95 18.38 -14.21
CA PRO A 181 -13.83 17.45 -13.51
C PRO A 181 -13.05 16.24 -12.97
N THR A 182 -13.26 15.94 -11.69
CA THR A 182 -12.56 14.88 -10.96
C THR A 182 -13.56 14.00 -10.20
N THR A 183 -13.39 12.70 -10.29
CA THR A 183 -14.12 11.72 -9.46
C THR A 183 -13.13 11.06 -8.52
N VAL A 184 -13.48 10.92 -7.24
CA VAL A 184 -12.63 10.30 -6.23
C VAL A 184 -13.44 9.23 -5.49
N LYS A 185 -13.05 7.97 -5.65
CA LYS A 185 -13.66 6.83 -4.98
C LYS A 185 -12.70 6.25 -3.95
N VAL A 186 -13.20 5.89 -2.77
CA VAL A 186 -12.40 5.22 -1.73
C VAL A 186 -12.75 3.73 -1.74
N ASN A 187 -11.78 2.88 -2.05
CA ASN A 187 -11.89 1.43 -1.92
C ASN A 187 -11.18 0.99 -0.63
N SER A 188 -11.76 0.04 0.10
CA SER A 188 -11.08 -0.56 1.26
C SER A 188 -10.17 -1.71 0.80
N ILE A 189 -8.95 -1.76 1.32
CA ILE A 189 -8.05 -2.89 1.18
C ILE A 189 -8.20 -3.73 2.44
N THR A 190 -8.71 -4.95 2.29
CA THR A 190 -9.01 -5.86 3.42
C THR A 190 -8.35 -7.22 3.31
N THR A 191 -7.65 -7.48 2.21
CA THR A 191 -6.99 -8.77 1.93
C THR A 191 -5.63 -8.53 1.27
N THR A 192 -4.73 -9.51 1.41
CA THR A 192 -3.42 -9.49 0.75
C THR A 192 -3.53 -9.55 -0.78
N ALA A 193 -4.51 -10.28 -1.31
CA ALA A 193 -4.80 -10.31 -2.75
C ALA A 193 -5.16 -8.92 -3.32
N LEU A 194 -5.91 -8.09 -2.58
CA LEU A 194 -6.19 -6.71 -2.99
C LEU A 194 -4.93 -5.83 -2.92
N ALA A 195 -4.12 -6.00 -1.87
CA ALA A 195 -2.87 -5.27 -1.72
C ALA A 195 -1.82 -5.67 -2.78
N ALA A 196 -1.86 -6.91 -3.27
CA ALA A 196 -0.91 -7.47 -4.24
C ALA A 196 -0.93 -6.79 -5.61
N ALA A 197 -1.95 -5.97 -5.89
CA ALA A 197 -1.94 -5.06 -7.04
C ALA A 197 -0.76 -4.05 -6.99
N TYR A 198 -0.13 -3.89 -5.82
CA TYR A 198 1.04 -3.07 -5.58
C TYR A 198 2.26 -3.97 -5.33
N PRO A 199 3.34 -3.86 -6.13
CA PRO A 199 4.51 -4.76 -6.05
C PRO A 199 5.11 -4.90 -4.64
N GLN A 200 5.08 -3.83 -3.86
CA GLN A 200 5.58 -3.76 -2.47
C GLN A 200 4.85 -4.73 -1.52
N PHE A 201 3.63 -5.12 -1.87
CA PHE A 201 2.76 -5.99 -1.08
C PHE A 201 2.53 -7.36 -1.74
N ALA A 202 2.98 -7.57 -2.98
CA ALA A 202 2.75 -8.81 -3.71
C ALA A 202 3.31 -10.05 -2.98
N LYS A 203 4.38 -9.89 -2.20
CA LYS A 203 4.98 -10.97 -1.39
C LYS A 203 4.07 -11.58 -0.34
N TYR A 204 2.99 -10.89 0.05
CA TYR A 204 2.04 -11.38 1.06
C TYR A 204 0.92 -12.24 0.49
N ASP A 205 0.73 -12.21 -0.83
CA ASP A 205 -0.35 -12.94 -1.48
C ASP A 205 -0.11 -14.44 -1.48
N GLY A 206 -1.16 -15.22 -1.24
CA GLY A 206 -1.07 -16.68 -1.14
C GLY A 206 -0.38 -17.22 0.12
N ARG A 207 0.19 -16.37 0.98
CA ARG A 207 0.77 -16.81 2.26
C ARG A 207 -0.32 -17.24 3.23
N ALA A 208 -0.05 -18.33 3.95
CA ALA A 208 -1.06 -18.98 4.80
C ALA A 208 -1.50 -18.11 5.98
N LYS A 209 -0.61 -17.26 6.51
CA LYS A 209 -0.86 -16.45 7.71
C LYS A 209 -0.42 -15.00 7.50
N SER A 210 -1.01 -14.42 6.48
CA SER A 210 -0.83 -13.02 6.11
C SER A 210 -2.13 -12.23 6.12
N GLY A 211 -2.02 -10.92 6.36
CA GLY A 211 -3.14 -9.99 6.29
C GLY A 211 -2.71 -8.65 5.71
N ALA A 212 -3.68 -7.90 5.18
CA ALA A 212 -3.48 -6.53 4.76
C ALA A 212 -4.68 -5.66 5.13
N SER A 213 -4.42 -4.38 5.40
CA SER A 213 -5.46 -3.39 5.69
C SER A 213 -5.04 -2.01 5.22
N GLY A 214 -5.95 -1.26 4.59
CA GLY A 214 -5.68 0.10 4.12
C GLY A 214 -6.79 0.63 3.23
N TYR A 215 -6.50 1.65 2.44
CA TYR A 215 -7.43 2.24 1.49
C TYR A 215 -6.76 2.49 0.15
N GLU A 216 -7.58 2.62 -0.88
CA GLU A 216 -7.16 3.09 -2.20
C GLU A 216 -8.10 4.22 -2.64
N LEU A 217 -7.50 5.34 -3.04
CA LEU A 217 -8.21 6.39 -3.78
C LEU A 217 -8.11 6.09 -5.27
N GLU A 218 -9.24 5.83 -5.92
CA GLU A 218 -9.36 5.77 -7.36
C GLU A 218 -9.82 7.15 -7.86
N ILE A 219 -8.95 7.83 -8.61
CA ILE A 219 -9.12 9.21 -9.03
C ILE A 219 -9.23 9.25 -10.54
N THR A 220 -10.37 9.71 -11.06
CA THR A 220 -10.60 9.80 -12.51
C THR A 220 -10.67 11.25 -12.97
N GLN A 221 -9.84 11.62 -13.94
CA GLN A 221 -9.75 12.95 -14.54
C GLN A 221 -9.44 12.87 -16.03
N LYS A 222 -10.11 13.69 -16.85
CA LYS A 222 -9.88 13.77 -18.31
C LYS A 222 -9.84 12.38 -19.00
N GLY A 223 -10.66 11.44 -18.53
CA GLY A 223 -10.72 10.05 -19.04
C GLY A 223 -9.55 9.15 -18.62
N LYS A 224 -8.68 9.59 -17.70
CA LYS A 224 -7.60 8.78 -17.11
C LYS A 224 -7.91 8.46 -15.65
N THR A 225 -7.55 7.27 -15.21
CA THR A 225 -7.69 6.81 -13.83
C THR A 225 -6.32 6.66 -13.17
N PHE A 226 -6.20 7.23 -11.99
CA PHE A 226 -5.03 7.17 -11.13
C PHE A 226 -5.43 6.46 -9.83
N ARG A 227 -4.48 5.74 -9.23
CA ARG A 227 -4.71 5.01 -7.98
C ARG A 227 -3.70 5.50 -6.94
N VAL A 228 -4.18 5.79 -5.73
CA VAL A 228 -3.34 6.10 -4.59
C VAL A 228 -3.67 5.13 -3.47
N LEU A 229 -2.80 4.15 -3.27
CA LEU A 229 -2.82 3.36 -2.05
C LEU A 229 -2.51 4.28 -0.87
N ALA A 230 -3.31 4.21 0.18
CA ALA A 230 -3.35 5.19 1.26
C ALA A 230 -3.35 4.47 2.62
N GLY A 231 -2.28 4.67 3.39
CA GLY A 231 -2.15 4.14 4.74
C GLY A 231 -2.37 2.63 4.79
N THR A 232 -1.57 1.88 4.03
CA THR A 232 -1.73 0.42 3.92
C THR A 232 -0.68 -0.33 4.72
N SER A 233 -1.14 -1.31 5.49
CA SER A 233 -0.33 -2.20 6.32
C SER A 233 -0.48 -3.63 5.84
N ALA A 234 0.59 -4.40 5.85
CA ALA A 234 0.55 -5.84 5.70
C ALA A 234 1.56 -6.52 6.62
N ALA A 235 1.24 -7.73 7.07
CA ALA A 235 2.14 -8.56 7.83
C ALA A 235 1.91 -10.04 7.49
N SER A 236 2.98 -10.83 7.58
CA SER A 236 2.94 -12.28 7.51
C SER A 236 3.72 -12.88 8.67
N CYS A 237 3.19 -13.99 9.13
CA CYS A 237 3.86 -15.08 9.81
C CYS A 237 3.31 -16.35 9.13
#